data_AF-A0A3B8MMT3-F1
#
_entry.id   AF-A0A3B8MMT3-F1
#
_cell.length_a   1.000
_cell.length_b   1.000
_cell.length_c   1.000
_cell.angle_alpha   90.00
_cell.angle_beta   90.00
_cell.angle_gamma   90.00
#
_symmetry.space_group_name_H-M   'P 1'
#
loop_
_entity.id
_entity.type
_entity.pdbx_description
1 polymer ?
#
loop_
_entity_poly.entity_id
_entity_poly.type
_entity_poly.pdbx_seq_one_letter_code
_entity_poly.pdbx_strand_id
1 'polypeptide(L)'
;MDLGQQITGRHGIRVGVVGLVWDKPRVTIAVDIQKEAGSPTGGGIGVEFRPYQILSIRLGAGSHPERMALGIGITRGRAAIDYGILVHTVLGYSHRAPLSYSR
;
A
#
# COMPACT_ATOMS: atom_id res chain seq x y z
N MET A 1 -30.84 -24.84 12.27
CA MET A 1 -30.55 -24.73 10.83
C MET A 1 -31.33 -23.52 10.35
N ASP A 2 -30.64 -22.40 10.19
CA ASP A 2 -31.25 -21.08 10.02
C ASP A 2 -31.08 -20.59 8.57
N LEU A 3 -32.18 -20.08 8.02
CA LEU A 3 -32.33 -19.52 6.68
C LEU A 3 -31.99 -18.03 6.74
N GLY A 4 -31.02 -17.55 5.96
CA GLY A 4 -30.59 -16.16 6.06
C GLY A 4 -29.91 -15.58 4.82
N GLN A 5 -30.72 -15.37 3.78
CA GLN A 5 -30.54 -14.39 2.70
C GLN A 5 -29.40 -14.54 1.69
N GLN A 6 -29.77 -15.25 0.63
CA GLN A 6 -29.45 -14.97 -0.76
C GLN A 6 -29.74 -13.49 -1.12
N ILE A 7 -28.70 -12.70 -1.38
CA ILE A 7 -28.82 -11.42 -2.11
C ILE A 7 -28.26 -11.65 -3.52
N THR A 8 -29.16 -11.97 -4.44
CA THR A 8 -28.97 -11.88 -5.88
C THR A 8 -29.10 -10.41 -6.29
N GLY A 9 -28.12 -9.83 -6.99
CA GLY A 9 -28.36 -8.61 -7.76
C GLY A 9 -27.26 -7.54 -7.82
N ARG A 10 -26.03 -7.93 -8.17
CA ARG A 10 -25.01 -7.19 -8.95
C ARG A 10 -23.75 -8.05 -8.83
N HIS A 11 -23.03 -8.33 -9.92
CA HIS A 11 -21.74 -9.03 -9.85
C HIS A 11 -20.75 -8.16 -9.06
N GLY A 12 -20.84 -8.24 -7.73
CA GLY A 12 -19.96 -7.59 -6.78
C GLY A 12 -18.65 -8.34 -6.80
N ILE A 13 -17.65 -7.71 -7.40
CA ILE A 13 -16.29 -8.20 -7.40
C ILE A 13 -15.88 -8.42 -5.95
N ARG A 14 -15.68 -9.69 -5.55
CA ARG A 14 -15.19 -10.03 -4.22
C ARG A 14 -13.69 -9.80 -4.20
N VAL A 15 -13.23 -8.91 -3.33
CA VAL A 15 -11.81 -8.67 -3.09
C VAL A 15 -11.49 -9.07 -1.66
N GLY A 16 -10.50 -9.94 -1.50
CA GLY A 16 -9.91 -10.28 -0.20
C GLY A 16 -8.46 -9.82 -0.17
N VAL A 17 -8.02 -9.26 0.95
CA VAL A 17 -6.61 -8.90 1.19
C VAL A 17 -6.22 -9.40 2.56
N VAL A 18 -5.05 -10.03 2.64
CA VAL A 18 -4.41 -10.41 3.91
C VAL A 18 -2.99 -9.88 3.88
N GLY A 19 -2.53 -9.29 4.98
CA GLY A 19 -1.19 -8.74 5.07
C GLY A 19 -0.54 -8.98 6.42
N LEU A 20 0.78 -8.91 6.42
CA LEU A 20 1.63 -9.04 7.59
C LEU A 20 2.62 -7.88 7.62
N VAL A 21 2.79 -7.29 8.81
CA VAL A 21 3.75 -6.23 9.05
C VAL A 21 4.74 -6.70 10.11
N TRP A 22 6.03 -6.51 9.80
CA TRP A 22 7.12 -6.71 10.72
C TRP A 22 7.75 -5.35 11.04
N ASP A 23 7.70 -4.94 12.30
CA ASP A 23 8.14 -3.62 12.74
C ASP A 23 9.35 -3.67 13.68
N LYS A 24 10.35 -2.81 13.40
CA LYS A 24 11.55 -2.58 14.20
C LYS A 24 11.83 -1.07 14.24
N PRO A 25 12.60 -0.55 15.22
CA PRO A 25 12.73 0.89 15.46
C PRO A 25 13.12 1.77 14.27
N ARG A 26 13.78 1.22 13.25
CA ARG A 26 14.19 1.94 12.04
C ARG A 26 13.71 1.29 10.74
N VAL A 27 13.11 0.11 10.82
CA VAL A 27 12.77 -0.68 9.63
C VAL A 27 11.41 -1.30 9.85
N THR A 28 10.48 -1.01 8.95
CA THR A 28 9.18 -1.68 8.87
C THR A 28 9.10 -2.38 7.53
N ILE A 29 8.73 -3.65 7.53
CA ILE A 29 8.48 -4.44 6.32
C ILE A 29 7.01 -4.83 6.31
N ALA A 30 6.34 -4.65 5.19
CA ALA A 30 4.96 -5.06 4.98
C ALA A 30 4.88 -5.98 3.77
N VAL A 31 4.08 -7.03 3.87
CA VAL A 31 3.72 -7.90 2.75
C VAL A 31 2.21 -8.09 2.73
N ASP A 32 1.64 -8.17 1.54
CA ASP A 32 0.22 -8.46 1.34
C ASP A 32 -0.01 -9.43 0.18
N ILE A 33 -1.11 -10.16 0.27
CA ILE A 33 -1.67 -10.97 -0.80
C ILE A 33 -3.09 -10.45 -1.04
N GLN A 34 -3.39 -10.13 -2.30
CA GLN A 34 -4.70 -9.66 -2.74
C GLN A 34 -5.32 -10.66 -3.72
N LYS A 35 -6.59 -10.99 -3.52
CA LYS A 35 -7.37 -11.81 -4.45
C LYS A 35 -8.64 -11.09 -4.83
N GLU A 36 -8.80 -10.86 -6.12
CA GLU A 36 -10.01 -10.33 -6.74
C GLU A 36 -10.67 -11.42 -7.59
N ALA A 37 -11.99 -11.59 -7.46
CA ALA A 37 -12.74 -12.56 -8.24
C ALA A 37 -12.71 -12.19 -9.73
N GLY A 38 -12.17 -13.08 -10.57
CA GLY A 38 -11.96 -12.82 -12.00
C GLY A 38 -10.57 -12.29 -12.36
N SER A 39 -9.70 -12.04 -11.39
CA SER A 39 -8.32 -11.59 -11.62
C SER A 39 -7.28 -12.57 -11.06
N PRO A 40 -6.04 -12.55 -11.60
CA PRO A 40 -4.91 -13.23 -10.99
C PRO A 40 -4.71 -12.79 -9.53
N THR A 41 -4.21 -13.70 -8.71
CA THR A 41 -3.82 -13.35 -7.33
C THR A 41 -2.62 -12.41 -7.39
N GLY A 42 -2.74 -11.25 -6.75
CA GLY A 42 -1.67 -10.28 -6.62
C GLY A 42 -1.03 -10.32 -5.24
N GLY A 43 0.04 -9.56 -5.10
CA GLY A 43 0.62 -9.28 -3.81
C GLY A 43 1.52 -8.05 -3.87
N GLY A 44 1.84 -7.56 -2.68
CA GLY A 44 2.70 -6.42 -2.45
C GLY A 44 3.78 -6.73 -1.42
N ILE A 45 4.93 -6.09 -1.59
CA ILE A 45 5.95 -5.98 -0.55
C ILE A 45 6.39 -4.52 -0.47
N GLY A 46 6.58 -4.04 0.75
CA GLY A 46 7.07 -2.71 1.04
C GLY A 46 8.07 -2.73 2.18
N VAL A 47 9.06 -1.85 2.10
CA VAL A 47 9.98 -1.56 3.20
C VAL A 47 9.98 -0.07 3.45
N GLU A 48 9.92 0.30 4.72
CA GLU A 48 10.13 1.65 5.20
C GLU A 48 11.38 1.67 6.08
N PHE A 49 12.31 2.56 5.76
CA PHE A 49 13.52 2.81 6.54
C PHE A 49 13.46 4.22 7.13
N ARG A 50 13.60 4.32 8.46
CA ARG A 50 13.64 5.56 9.23
C ARG A 50 15.03 5.75 9.85
N PRO A 51 16.01 6.31 9.12
CA PRO A 51 17.35 6.56 9.67
C PRO A 51 17.31 7.53 10.85
N TYR A 52 16.38 8.49 10.81
CA TYR A 52 16.09 9.45 11.87
C TYR A 52 14.58 9.48 12.11
N GLN A 53 14.15 9.92 13.30
CA GLN A 53 12.71 10.04 13.60
C GLN A 53 11.97 11.00 12.65
N ILE A 54 12.70 11.92 12.02
CA ILE A 54 12.15 12.92 11.10
C ILE A 54 12.14 12.46 9.64
N LEU A 55 12.87 11.42 9.26
CA LEU A 55 13.10 11.03 7.87
C LEU A 55 12.64 9.61 7.64
N SER A 56 11.89 9.40 6.55
CA SER A 56 11.44 8.09 6.09
C SER A 56 11.80 7.91 4.62
N ILE A 57 12.24 6.71 4.26
CA ILE A 57 12.51 6.27 2.90
C ILE A 57 11.70 5.01 2.68
N ARG A 58 10.92 4.96 1.60
CA ARG A 58 10.00 3.86 1.30
C ARG A 58 10.29 3.28 -0.07
N LEU A 59 10.30 1.97 -0.14
CA LEU A 59 10.40 1.21 -1.38
C LEU A 59 9.30 0.16 -1.38
N GLY A 60 8.67 -0.08 -2.51
CA GLY A 60 7.68 -1.14 -2.63
C GLY A 60 7.55 -1.67 -4.04
N ALA A 61 7.05 -2.89 -4.15
CA ALA A 61 6.71 -3.53 -5.41
C ALA A 61 5.39 -4.29 -5.25
N GLY A 62 4.60 -4.34 -6.32
CA GLY A 62 3.39 -5.15 -6.39
C GLY A 62 3.23 -5.76 -7.77
N SER A 63 2.54 -6.90 -7.85
CA SER A 63 2.51 -7.72 -9.07
C SER A 63 1.23 -7.57 -9.90
N HIS A 64 0.09 -7.16 -9.33
CA HIS A 64 -1.18 -7.08 -10.06
C HIS A 64 -2.02 -5.87 -9.63
N PRO A 65 -1.90 -4.73 -10.33
CA PRO A 65 -1.00 -4.49 -11.47
C PRO A 65 0.48 -4.36 -11.04
N GLU A 66 1.38 -4.69 -11.97
CA GLU A 66 2.83 -4.53 -11.79
C GLU A 66 3.20 -3.07 -11.56
N ARG A 67 3.73 -2.79 -10.37
CA ARG A 67 4.11 -1.45 -9.95
C ARG A 67 5.33 -1.46 -9.03
N MET A 68 6.20 -0.49 -9.19
CA MET A 68 7.24 -0.14 -8.22
C MET A 68 6.91 1.22 -7.60
N ALA A 69 7.22 1.38 -6.32
CA ALA A 69 7.02 2.61 -5.58
C ALA A 69 8.33 3.02 -4.89
N LEU A 70 8.67 4.29 -4.99
CA LEU A 70 9.76 4.94 -4.26
C LEU A 70 9.15 6.12 -3.50
N GLY A 71 9.58 6.37 -2.27
CA GLY A 71 9.09 7.49 -1.48
C GLY A 71 10.11 8.01 -0.50
N ILE A 72 10.06 9.31 -0.24
CA ILE A 72 10.79 10.00 0.82
C ILE A 72 9.82 10.88 1.59
N GLY A 73 9.93 10.88 2.91
CA GLY A 73 9.04 11.62 3.78
C GLY A 73 9.77 12.31 4.90
N ILE A 74 9.40 13.56 5.18
CA ILE A 74 9.89 14.33 6.31
C ILE A 74 8.73 14.58 7.26
N THR A 75 8.88 14.17 8.52
CA THR A 75 7.91 14.41 9.59
C THR A 75 8.54 15.30 10.66
N ARG A 76 7.85 16.38 11.03
CA ARG A 76 8.26 17.26 12.12
C ARG A 76 7.05 17.63 12.98
N GLY A 77 7.01 17.05 14.18
CA GLY A 77 5.90 17.24 15.11
C GLY A 77 4.58 16.78 14.51
N ARG A 78 3.69 17.73 14.23
CA ARG A 78 2.35 17.49 13.69
C ARG A 78 2.25 17.53 12.17
N ALA A 79 3.30 17.97 11.48
CA ALA A 79 3.32 18.10 10.03
C ALA A 79 4.17 16.99 9.40
N ALA A 80 3.72 16.45 8.28
CA ALA A 80 4.52 15.58 7.43
C ALA A 80 4.34 15.94 5.94
N ILE A 81 5.46 15.92 5.21
CA ILE A 81 5.52 16.07 3.77
C ILE A 81 6.12 14.78 3.22
N ASP A 82 5.46 14.19 2.23
CA ASP A 82 6.02 13.07 1.50
C ASP A 82 6.12 13.41 0.01
N TYR A 83 7.07 12.78 -0.65
CA TYR A 83 7.19 12.75 -2.09
C TYR A 83 7.38 11.31 -2.54
N GLY A 84 6.53 10.86 -3.46
CA GLY A 84 6.52 9.50 -3.96
C GLY A 84 6.49 9.45 -5.47
N ILE A 85 7.18 8.45 -6.02
CA ILE A 85 7.15 8.08 -7.43
C ILE A 85 6.56 6.68 -7.51
N LEU A 86 5.52 6.53 -8.31
CA LEU A 86 4.98 5.24 -8.71
C LEU A 86 5.38 4.98 -10.16
N VAL A 87 5.99 3.83 -10.40
CA VAL A 87 6.34 3.34 -11.73
C VAL A 87 5.39 2.20 -12.05
N HIS A 88 4.53 2.39 -13.04
CA HIS A 88 3.62 1.37 -13.52
C HIS A 88 4.06 0.96 -14.93
N THR A 89 4.08 -0.34 -15.23
CA THR A 89 4.61 -0.84 -16.51
C THR A 89 3.85 -0.29 -17.72
N VAL A 90 2.52 -0.19 -17.62
CA VAL A 90 1.66 0.37 -18.68
C VAL A 90 1.51 1.90 -18.61
N LEU A 91 1.23 2.47 -17.43
CA LEU A 91 0.89 3.91 -17.28
C LEU A 91 2.14 4.82 -17.17
N GLY A 92 3.33 4.25 -17.00
CA GLY A 92 4.57 5.00 -16.81
C GLY A 92 4.72 5.57 -15.39
N TYR A 93 5.33 6.76 -15.30
CA TYR A 93 5.67 7.40 -14.04
C TYR A 93 4.52 8.29 -13.53
N SER A 94 4.26 8.22 -12.23
CA SER A 94 3.33 9.12 -11.54
C SER A 94 3.96 9.67 -10.27
N HIS A 95 3.85 10.98 -10.08
CA HIS A 95 4.40 11.70 -8.93
C HIS A 95 3.29 12.03 -7.93
N ARG A 96 3.59 11.93 -6.64
CA ARG A 96 2.67 12.29 -5.54
C ARG A 96 3.41 13.09 -4.50
N ALA A 97 2.83 14.20 -4.05
CA ALA A 97 3.42 15.06 -3.03
C ALA A 97 2.39 15.40 -1.94
N PRO A 98 1.97 14.42 -1.10
CA PRO A 98 1.00 14.69 -0.06
C PRO A 98 1.61 15.54 1.07
N LEU A 99 0.76 16.39 1.64
CA LEU A 99 0.99 17.12 2.88
C LEU A 99 -0.04 16.64 3.90
N SER A 100 0.40 16.34 5.11
CA SER A 100 -0.48 15.94 6.20
C SER A 100 -0.20 16.75 7.47
N TYR A 101 -1.27 16.99 8.24
CA TYR A 101 -1.20 17.66 9.52
C TYR A 101 -2.16 16.99 10.51
N SER A 102 -1.64 16.55 11.65
CA SER A 102 -2.43 15.94 12.73
C SER A 102 -2.65 16.93 13.89
N ARG A 103 -3.85 16.92 14.49
CA ARG A 103 -4.19 17.77 15.65
C ARG A 103 -3.66 17.21 16.96
#